data_AF-A0A9E1TU86-F1
#
_entry.id   AF-A0A9E1TU86-F1
#
_cell.length_a   1.000
_cell.length_b   1.000
_cell.length_c   1.000
_cell.angle_alpha   90.00
_cell.angle_beta   90.00
_cell.angle_gamma   90.00
#
_symmetry.space_group_name_H-M   'P 1'
#
loop_
_entity.id
_entity.type
_entity.pdbx_description
1 polymer ?
#
loop_
_entity_poly.entity_id
_entity_poly.type
_entity_poly.pdbx_seq_one_letter_code
_entity_poly.pdbx_strand_id
1 'polypeptide(L)' 'MLLFGACKPIKKEVKPNVLLIIADDLRTELNCYGADYIHSPNIDNLARNGVLFNNAYVQQA' A
#
# COMPACT_ATOMS: atom_id res chain seq x y z
N MET A 1 -33.62 42.84 2.20
CA MET A 1 -33.47 42.22 0.86
C MET A 1 -32.01 42.38 0.47
N LEU A 2 -31.10 41.41 0.50
CA LEU A 2 -31.12 39.95 0.66
C LEU A 2 -29.73 39.58 1.25
N LEU A 3 -29.67 38.84 2.35
CA LEU A 3 -28.43 38.17 2.78
C LEU A 3 -28.24 36.93 1.88
N PHE A 4 -27.22 36.94 1.02
CA PHE A 4 -26.77 35.74 0.32
C PHE A 4 -25.83 34.94 1.23
N GLY A 5 -26.42 34.09 2.05
CA GLY A 5 -25.69 33.05 2.79
C GLY A 5 -25.38 31.87 1.86
N ALA A 6 -24.18 31.85 1.27
CA ALA A 6 -23.67 30.66 0.59
C ALA A 6 -23.10 29.68 1.63
N CYS A 7 -23.92 28.73 2.08
CA CYS A 7 -23.44 27.58 2.85
C CYS A 7 -22.61 26.68 1.91
N LYS A 8 -21.28 26.73 2.03
CA LYS A 8 -20.39 25.76 1.36
C LYS A 8 -20.55 24.40 2.06
N PRO A 9 -20.89 23.31 1.35
CA PRO A 9 -20.84 21.99 1.95
C PRO A 9 -19.39 21.66 2.29
N ILE A 10 -19.11 21.40 3.56
CA ILE A 10 -17.80 20.94 4.03
C ILE A 10 -17.63 19.50 3.53
N LYS A 11 -16.98 19.32 2.38
CA LYS A 11 -16.49 18.01 1.97
C LYS A 11 -15.42 17.60 2.98
N LYS A 12 -15.75 16.64 3.85
CA LYS A 12 -14.77 15.98 4.71
C LYS A 12 -13.82 15.24 3.78
N GLU A 13 -12.64 15.80 3.54
CA GLU A 13 -11.59 15.10 2.80
C GLU A 13 -11.22 13.85 3.59
N VAL A 14 -11.64 12.70 3.07
CA VAL A 14 -11.30 11.41 3.65
C VAL A 14 -9.85 11.15 3.30
N LYS A 15 -8.96 11.47 4.25
CA LYS A 15 -7.54 11.16 4.12
C LYS A 15 -7.37 9.64 4.21
N PRO A 16 -6.57 9.03 3.33
CA PRO A 16 -6.27 7.61 3.43
C PRO A 16 -5.43 7.33 4.69
N ASN A 17 -5.63 6.16 5.28
CA ASN A 17 -4.72 5.64 6.30
C ASN A 17 -3.52 5.00 5.61
N VAL A 18 -2.32 5.21 6.14
CA VAL A 18 -1.09 4.64 5.61
C VAL A 18 -0.55 3.62 6.63
N LEU A 19 -0.39 2.37 6.20
CA LEU A 19 0.23 1.30 6.97
C LEU A 19 1.55 0.92 6.30
N LEU A 20 2.66 1.11 7.00
CA LEU A 20 3.99 0.69 6.58
C LEU A 20 4.37 -0.59 7.32
N ILE A 21 4.68 -1.65 6.57
CA ILE A 21 5.11 -2.94 7.11
C ILE A 21 6.55 -3.15 6.67
N ILE A 22 7.44 -3.41 7.63
CA ILE A 22 8.85 -3.70 7.40
C ILE A 22 9.13 -5.07 8.05
N ALA A 23 9.78 -5.96 7.31
CA ALA A 23 10.22 -7.25 7.78
C ALA A 23 11.75 -7.30 7.76
N ASP A 24 12.34 -7.94 8.77
CA ASP A 24 13.79 -8.10 8.90
C ASP A 24 14.27 -9.27 8.03
N ASP A 25 15.42 -9.10 7.37
CA ASP A 25 16.08 -10.11 6.50
C ASP A 25 15.20 -10.80 5.43
N LEU A 26 14.07 -10.17 5.05
CA LEU A 26 13.18 -10.74 4.05
C LEU A 26 13.77 -10.58 2.64
N ARG A 27 14.23 -11.69 2.07
CA ARG A 27 14.63 -11.76 0.66
C ARG A 27 13.41 -11.80 -0.25
N THR A 28 13.62 -11.51 -1.54
CA THR A 28 12.60 -11.63 -2.60
C THR A 28 12.25 -13.08 -2.96
N GLU A 29 12.32 -13.99 -2.00
CA GLU A 29 11.95 -15.40 -2.12
C GLU A 29 10.49 -15.57 -1.70
N LEU A 30 9.56 -14.77 -2.21
CA LEU A 30 8.13 -14.98 -1.96
C LEU A 30 7.47 -15.61 -3.17
N ASN A 31 6.32 -16.25 -2.97
CA ASN A 31 5.54 -16.83 -4.05
C ASN A 31 5.13 -15.77 -5.10
N CYS A 32 4.83 -14.53 -4.66
CA CYS A 32 4.61 -13.40 -5.57
C CYS A 32 5.82 -13.00 -6.44
N TYR A 33 7.04 -13.42 -6.07
CA TYR A 33 8.28 -13.25 -6.86
C TYR A 33 8.70 -14.54 -7.60
N GLY A 34 7.89 -15.61 -7.56
CA GLY A 34 8.15 -16.89 -8.24
C GLY A 34 8.79 -17.98 -7.37
N ALA A 35 8.88 -17.79 -6.05
CA ALA A 35 9.31 -18.84 -5.12
C ALA A 35 8.14 -19.74 -4.72
N ASP A 36 7.77 -20.68 -5.59
CA ASP A 36 6.58 -21.56 -5.46
C ASP A 36 6.61 -22.46 -4.19
N TYR A 37 7.77 -22.60 -3.54
CA TYR A 37 7.95 -23.39 -2.31
C TYR A 37 7.63 -22.60 -1.03
N ILE A 38 7.48 -21.28 -1.10
CA ILE A 38 7.19 -20.43 0.06
C ILE A 38 5.70 -20.15 0.16
N HIS A 39 5.12 -20.45 1.33
CA HIS A 39 3.69 -20.27 1.58
C HIS A 39 3.41 -18.88 2.18
N SER A 40 3.04 -17.92 1.33
CA SER A 40 2.80 -16.52 1.72
C SER A 40 1.45 -15.95 1.26
N PRO A 41 0.30 -16.60 1.54
CA PRO A 41 -0.98 -16.26 0.91
C PRO A 41 -1.45 -14.82 1.17
N ASN A 42 -1.15 -14.25 2.33
CA ASN A 42 -1.50 -12.86 2.68
C ASN A 42 -0.69 -11.84 1.89
N ILE A 43 0.62 -12.08 1.74
CA ILE A 43 1.53 -11.19 0.99
C ILE A 43 1.23 -11.32 -0.50
N ASP A 44 0.95 -12.52 -0.98
CA ASP A 44 0.55 -12.76 -2.38
C ASP A 44 -0.76 -12.04 -2.70
N ASN A 45 -1.71 -12.04 -1.77
CA ASN A 45 -2.95 -11.29 -1.92
C ASN A 45 -2.70 -9.77 -1.92
N LEU A 46 -1.77 -9.27 -1.09
CA LEU A 46 -1.38 -7.86 -1.11
C LEU A 46 -0.73 -7.47 -2.44
N ALA A 47 0.16 -8.32 -2.98
CA ALA A 47 0.79 -8.12 -4.27
C ALA A 47 -0.22 -8.13 -5.42
N ARG A 48 -1.21 -9.03 -5.40
CA ARG A 48 -2.29 -9.10 -6.40
C ARG A 48 -3.23 -7.90 -6.39
N ASN A 49 -3.49 -7.31 -5.22
CA ASN A 49 -4.37 -6.15 -5.07
C ASN A 49 -3.64 -4.80 -5.14
N GLY A 50 -2.32 -4.82 -5.31
CA GLY A 50 -1.47 -3.63 -5.27
C GLY A 50 -0.50 -3.59 -6.44
N VAL A 51 0.65 -2.97 -6.20
CA VAL A 51 1.75 -2.89 -7.16
C VAL A 51 2.94 -3.63 -6.58
N LEU A 52 3.44 -4.63 -7.31
CA LEU A 52 4.65 -5.36 -6.98
C LEU A 52 5.86 -4.69 -7.65
N PHE A 53 6.89 -4.38 -6.86
CA PHE A 53 8.14 -3.81 -7.37
C PHE A 53 9.17 -4.91 -7.58
N ASN A 54 9.40 -5.31 -8.82
CA ASN A 54 10.42 -6.33 -9.15
C ASN A 54 11.86 -5.82 -8.99
N ASN A 55 12.06 -4.51 -9.01
CA ASN A 55 13.37 -3.85 -8.91
C ASN A 55 13.40 -2.88 -7.73
N ALA A 56 13.39 -3.41 -6.51
CA ALA A 56 13.53 -2.63 -5.28
C ALA A 56 14.93 -2.86 -4.67
N TYR A 57 15.70 -1.79 -4.47
CA TYR A 57 17.07 -1.85 -3.95
C TYR A 57 17.21 -1.08 -2.63
N VAL A 58 17.96 -1.65 -1.69
CA VAL A 58 18.38 -0.98 -0.46
C VAL A 58 19.68 -0.22 -0.69
N GLN A 59 19.88 0.90 0.02
CA GLN A 59 21.07 1.74 -0.16
C GLN A 59 22.31 1.14 0.53
N GLN A 60 22.09 0.35 1.58
CA GLN A 60 23.12 -0.34 2.34
C GLN A 60 22.58 -1.69 2.80
N ALA A 61 23.42 -2.72 2.68
CA ALA A 61 23.13 -4.08 3.15
C ALA A 61 23.77 -4.31 4.53
#